data_AF-A0A367IPK7-F1
#
_entry.id   AF-A0A367IPK7-F1
#
_cell.length_a   1.000
_cell.length_b   1.000
_cell.length_c   1.000
_cell.angle_alpha   90.00
_cell.angle_beta   90.00
_cell.angle_gamma   90.00
#
_symmetry.space_group_name_H-M   'P 1'
#
loop_
_entity.id
_entity.type
_entity.pdbx_description
1 polymer ?
#
loop_
_entity_poly.entity_id
_entity_poly.type
_entity_poly.pdbx_seq_one_letter_code
_entity_poly.pdbx_strand_id
1 'polypeptide(L)'
;MDKILSLLKDQDIKTPSEPQTTTLPVGLDLSKISQNVIDQVRNEYLATKKNQEIKNATSITPEVLSAISRLVKETNLIDTLKQCKSRQDKKERELYAHRESIRERYRKQKDGVLAKQLIGVQKVDKELKQIENEMSKELHRMDLQIIKDMDTEVKHLQQAFSKLDVPFFKVTNDPQDIKLQQKVLFILQDMI
;
A
#
# COMPACT_ATOMS: atom_id res chain seq x y z
N MET A 1 26.93 49.48 -13.65
CA MET A 1 27.41 48.56 -14.69
C MET A 1 28.93 48.64 -14.70
N ASP A 2 29.63 47.53 -14.92
CA ASP A 2 31.12 47.42 -14.97
C ASP A 2 31.89 47.06 -13.69
N LYS A 3 31.39 46.10 -12.90
CA LYS A 3 32.26 45.42 -11.90
C LYS A 3 32.06 43.91 -11.72
N ILE A 4 31.21 43.28 -12.54
CA ILE A 4 30.97 41.82 -12.49
C ILE A 4 31.70 41.06 -13.61
N LEU A 5 32.20 41.77 -14.63
CA LEU A 5 32.88 41.17 -15.80
C LEU A 5 34.40 40.97 -15.62
N SER A 6 34.97 41.27 -14.45
CA SER A 6 36.40 41.11 -14.17
C SER A 6 36.77 39.80 -13.44
N LEU A 7 35.80 38.94 -13.11
CA LEU A 7 36.02 37.71 -12.34
C LEU A 7 35.98 36.42 -13.19
N LEU A 8 35.92 36.54 -14.51
CA LEU A 8 35.83 35.39 -15.44
C LEU A 8 37.07 35.17 -16.31
N LYS A 9 38.21 35.82 -16.03
CA LYS A 9 39.37 35.74 -16.94
C LYS A 9 40.50 34.79 -16.54
N ASP A 10 40.42 34.12 -15.38
CA ASP A 10 41.46 33.16 -14.95
C ASP A 10 40.85 31.89 -14.30
N GLN A 11 39.97 31.20 -15.03
CA GLN A 11 39.74 29.78 -14.77
C GLN A 11 40.08 29.00 -16.03
N ASP A 12 41.26 28.40 -16.02
CA ASP A 12 41.63 27.30 -16.89
C ASP A 12 40.55 26.22 -16.80
N ILE A 13 39.75 26.10 -17.86
CA ILE A 13 38.84 24.98 -18.06
C ILE A 13 39.72 23.78 -18.40
N LYS A 14 40.16 23.06 -17.37
CA LYS A 14 40.56 21.65 -17.54
C LYS A 14 39.30 20.88 -17.92
N THR A 15 39.24 20.45 -19.17
CA THR A 15 38.38 19.34 -19.61
C THR A 15 38.55 18.16 -18.65
N PRO A 16 37.47 17.45 -18.28
CA PRO A 16 37.58 16.28 -17.42
C PRO A 16 38.50 15.26 -18.08
N SER A 17 39.67 15.07 -17.46
CA SER A 17 40.54 13.93 -17.69
C SER A 17 39.78 12.64 -17.41
N GLU A 18 40.04 11.65 -18.27
CA GLU A 18 39.61 10.26 -18.23
C GLU A 18 39.35 9.71 -16.81
N PRO A 19 38.25 8.94 -16.61
CA PRO A 19 38.08 8.21 -15.37
C PRO A 19 39.19 7.16 -15.24
N GLN A 20 39.83 7.20 -14.08
CA GLN A 20 40.88 6.31 -13.63
C GLN A 20 40.53 4.85 -13.94
N THR A 21 41.48 4.19 -14.59
CA THR A 21 41.55 2.76 -14.84
C THR A 21 41.43 2.01 -13.52
N THR A 22 40.24 1.50 -13.24
CA THR A 22 40.09 0.29 -12.43
C THR A 22 40.91 -0.78 -13.13
N THR A 23 41.91 -1.34 -12.46
CA THR A 23 42.69 -2.47 -12.95
C THR A 23 41.77 -3.66 -13.22
N LEU A 24 41.34 -3.76 -14.47
CA LEU A 24 40.72 -4.96 -15.04
C LEU A 24 41.74 -6.10 -14.92
N PRO A 25 41.32 -7.33 -14.56
CA PRO A 25 42.20 -8.48 -14.69
C PRO A 25 42.64 -8.59 -16.15
N VAL A 26 43.94 -8.45 -16.36
CA VAL A 26 44.58 -8.58 -17.66
C VAL A 26 44.31 -9.99 -18.18
N GLY A 27 43.57 -10.09 -19.30
CA GLY A 27 43.44 -11.34 -20.05
C GLY A 27 42.04 -11.90 -20.28
N LEU A 28 40.96 -11.11 -20.25
CA LEU A 28 39.72 -11.54 -20.90
C LEU A 28 39.76 -11.21 -22.39
N ASP A 29 40.09 -12.21 -23.20
CA ASP A 29 40.02 -12.16 -24.66
C ASP A 29 38.55 -12.17 -25.12
N LEU A 30 37.94 -10.98 -25.21
CA LEU A 30 36.54 -10.78 -25.59
C LEU A 30 36.23 -11.23 -27.03
N SER A 31 37.25 -11.50 -27.84
CA SER A 31 37.10 -11.98 -29.22
C SER A 31 36.67 -13.45 -29.33
N LYS A 32 36.76 -14.22 -28.22
CA LYS A 32 36.37 -15.63 -28.14
C LYS A 32 34.98 -15.85 -27.50
N ILE A 33 34.31 -14.78 -27.08
CA ILE A 33 32.96 -14.88 -26.52
C ILE A 33 32.02 -15.21 -27.68
N SER A 34 31.30 -16.33 -27.55
CA SER A 34 30.33 -16.71 -28.58
C SER A 34 29.23 -15.66 -28.67
N GLN A 35 28.78 -15.37 -29.90
CA GLN A 35 27.69 -14.43 -30.16
C GLN A 35 26.44 -14.77 -29.32
N ASN A 36 26.19 -16.06 -29.08
CA ASN A 36 25.11 -16.55 -28.22
C ASN A 36 25.24 -16.10 -26.76
N VAL A 37 26.45 -16.08 -26.19
CA VAL A 37 26.69 -15.60 -24.82
C VAL A 37 26.51 -14.09 -24.74
N ILE A 38 26.94 -13.35 -25.77
CA ILE A 38 26.71 -11.90 -25.87
C ILE A 38 25.20 -11.61 -25.92
N ASP A 39 24.47 -12.33 -26.77
CA ASP A 39 23.03 -12.16 -26.92
C ASP A 39 22.28 -12.57 -25.64
N GLN A 40 22.71 -13.63 -24.96
CA GLN A 40 22.15 -14.04 -23.67
C GLN A 40 22.35 -12.96 -22.60
N VAL A 41 23.58 -12.47 -22.40
CA VAL A 41 23.88 -11.43 -21.40
C VAL A 41 23.15 -10.12 -21.74
N ARG A 42 23.05 -9.78 -23.03
CA ARG A 42 22.28 -8.61 -23.49
C ARG A 42 20.79 -8.75 -23.16
N ASN A 43 20.21 -9.92 -23.40
CA ASN A 43 18.81 -10.18 -23.11
C ASN A 43 18.54 -10.16 -21.59
N GLU A 44 19.42 -10.73 -20.77
CA GLU A 44 19.33 -10.68 -19.31
C GLU A 44 19.45 -9.24 -18.79
N TYR A 45 20.36 -8.43 -19.35
CA TYR A 45 20.49 -7.01 -19.01
C TYR A 45 19.23 -6.22 -19.38
N LEU A 46 18.69 -6.41 -20.58
CA LEU A 46 17.46 -5.75 -21.02
C LEU A 46 16.24 -6.18 -20.20
N ALA A 47 16.14 -7.46 -19.83
CA ALA A 47 15.08 -7.96 -18.95
C ALA A 47 15.18 -7.36 -17.54
N THR A 48 16.40 -7.23 -17.01
CA THR A 48 16.67 -6.60 -15.71
C THR A 48 16.29 -5.12 -15.74
N LYS A 49 16.68 -4.40 -16.79
CA LYS A 49 16.31 -2.99 -16.99
C LYS A 49 14.80 -2.81 -17.11
N LYS A 50 14.11 -3.66 -17.88
CA LYS A 50 12.65 -3.64 -18.02
C LYS A 50 11.94 -3.89 -16.68
N ASN A 51 12.42 -4.84 -15.89
CA ASN A 51 11.87 -5.08 -14.55
C ASN A 51 12.11 -3.90 -13.60
N GLN A 52 13.25 -3.21 -13.69
CA GLN A 52 13.49 -1.98 -12.94
C GLN A 52 12.56 -0.83 -13.37
N GLU A 53 12.32 -0.68 -14.67
CA GLU A 53 11.39 0.32 -15.21
C GLU A 53 9.94 0.05 -14.76
N ILE A 54 9.52 -1.22 -14.70
CA ILE A 54 8.21 -1.63 -14.16
C ILE A 54 8.11 -1.32 -12.65
N LYS A 55 9.17 -1.55 -11.88
CA LYS A 55 9.21 -1.25 -10.43
C LYS A 55 9.20 0.25 -10.12
N ASN A 56 9.75 1.08 -11.02
CA ASN A 56 9.80 2.54 -10.89
C ASN A 56 8.66 3.27 -11.63
N ALA A 57 7.76 2.53 -12.28
CA ALA A 57 6.65 3.14 -13.00
C ALA A 57 5.78 3.98 -12.05
N THR A 58 5.25 5.09 -12.56
CA THR A 58 4.38 6.01 -11.80
C THR A 58 2.92 5.93 -12.28
N SER A 59 2.66 5.16 -13.34
CA SER A 59 1.35 4.97 -13.95
C SER A 59 1.17 3.52 -14.40
N ILE A 60 -0.08 3.07 -14.47
CA ILE A 60 -0.43 1.74 -14.96
C ILE A 60 -0.28 1.75 -16.49
N THR A 61 0.86 1.30 -16.97
CA THR A 61 1.12 1.12 -18.40
C THR A 61 0.75 -0.29 -18.87
N PRO A 62 0.53 -0.52 -20.18
CA PRO A 62 0.23 -1.86 -20.71
C PRO A 62 1.29 -2.92 -20.35
N GLU A 63 2.54 -2.51 -20.18
CA GLU A 63 3.62 -3.39 -19.78
C GLU A 63 3.47 -3.90 -18.34
N VAL A 64 2.99 -3.04 -17.44
CA VAL A 64 2.72 -3.42 -16.05
C VAL A 64 1.53 -4.37 -15.98
N LEU A 65 0.50 -4.16 -16.80
CA LEU A 65 -0.63 -5.09 -16.91
C LEU A 65 -0.19 -6.47 -17.42
N SER A 66 0.73 -6.50 -18.39
CA SER A 66 1.31 -7.76 -18.88
C SER A 66 2.11 -8.47 -17.78
N ALA A 67 2.90 -7.73 -16.99
CA ALA A 67 3.63 -8.28 -15.85
C ALA A 67 2.69 -8.85 -14.77
N ILE A 68 1.62 -8.12 -14.44
CA ILE A 68 0.59 -8.58 -13.50
C ILE A 68 -0.11 -9.85 -14.05
N SER A 69 -0.45 -9.89 -15.34
CA SER A 69 -1.07 -11.07 -15.96
C SER A 69 -0.16 -12.30 -15.91
N ARG A 70 1.16 -12.13 -16.06
CA ARG A 70 2.14 -13.21 -15.87
C ARG A 70 2.18 -13.66 -14.41
N LEU A 71 2.26 -12.72 -13.46
CA LEU A 71 2.24 -13.03 -12.03
C LEU A 71 0.97 -13.80 -11.62
N VAL A 72 -0.20 -13.42 -12.15
CA VAL A 72 -1.46 -14.15 -11.93
C VAL A 72 -1.38 -15.61 -12.37
N LYS A 73 -0.64 -15.91 -13.44
CA LYS A 73 -0.49 -17.28 -13.97
C LYS A 73 0.63 -18.06 -13.27
N GLU A 74 1.71 -17.38 -12.89
CA GLU A 74 2.94 -17.99 -12.37
C GLU A 74 2.96 -18.11 -10.85
N THR A 75 2.14 -17.31 -10.14
CA THR A 75 2.11 -17.26 -8.68
C THR A 75 0.70 -17.49 -8.13
N ASN A 76 0.60 -17.71 -6.82
CA ASN A 76 -0.66 -17.83 -6.07
C ASN A 76 -1.28 -16.46 -5.73
N LEU A 77 -1.14 -15.47 -6.60
CA LEU A 77 -1.60 -14.09 -6.38
C LEU A 77 -3.12 -14.02 -6.14
N ILE A 78 -3.90 -14.75 -6.94
CA ILE A 78 -5.37 -14.78 -6.82
C ILE A 78 -5.82 -15.43 -5.51
N ASP A 79 -5.16 -16.52 -5.11
CA ASP A 79 -5.48 -17.18 -3.84
C ASP A 79 -5.12 -16.29 -2.65
N THR A 80 -3.98 -15.60 -2.73
CA THR A 80 -3.57 -14.61 -1.72
C THR A 80 -4.58 -13.46 -1.63
N LEU A 81 -5.06 -12.95 -2.77
CA LEU A 81 -6.11 -11.92 -2.81
C LEU A 81 -7.42 -12.42 -2.16
N LYS A 82 -7.85 -13.65 -2.49
CA LYS A 82 -9.04 -14.27 -1.90
C LYS A 82 -8.91 -14.46 -0.39
N GLN A 83 -7.73 -14.88 0.09
CA GLN A 83 -7.46 -15.02 1.53
C GLN A 83 -7.49 -13.67 2.24
N CYS A 84 -6.85 -12.64 1.68
CA CYS A 84 -6.89 -11.29 2.22
C CYS A 84 -8.34 -10.77 2.30
N LYS A 85 -9.12 -10.94 1.23
CA LYS A 85 -10.53 -10.54 1.19
C LYS A 85 -11.36 -11.28 2.23
N SER A 86 -11.23 -12.61 2.31
CA SER A 86 -11.95 -13.42 3.31
C SER A 86 -11.62 -13.01 4.75
N ARG A 87 -10.35 -12.68 5.02
CA ARG A 87 -9.92 -12.17 6.34
C ARG A 87 -10.54 -10.81 6.64
N GLN A 88 -10.54 -9.90 5.67
CA GLN A 88 -11.18 -8.59 5.78
C GLN A 88 -12.69 -8.75 6.05
N ASP A 89 -13.41 -9.52 5.23
CA ASP A 89 -14.85 -9.75 5.36
C ASP A 89 -15.22 -10.38 6.72
N LYS A 90 -14.38 -11.28 7.24
CA LYS A 90 -14.56 -11.84 8.57
C LYS A 90 -14.42 -10.77 9.66
N LYS A 91 -13.38 -9.95 9.58
CA LYS A 91 -13.11 -8.89 10.55
C LYS A 91 -14.18 -7.81 10.52
N GLU A 92 -14.63 -7.40 9.34
CA GLU A 92 -15.74 -6.47 9.16
C GLU A 92 -17.04 -6.99 9.79
N ARG A 93 -17.35 -8.28 9.60
CA ARG A 93 -18.50 -8.92 10.26
C ARG A 93 -18.40 -8.91 11.78
N GLU A 94 -17.22 -9.22 12.33
CA GLU A 94 -16.97 -9.20 13.78
C GLU A 94 -17.11 -7.79 14.36
N LEU A 95 -16.51 -6.79 13.70
CA LEU A 95 -16.59 -5.38 14.11
C LEU A 95 -18.02 -4.83 14.00
N TYR A 96 -18.75 -5.20 12.95
CA TYR A 96 -20.15 -4.85 12.77
C TYR A 96 -21.03 -5.46 13.86
N ALA A 97 -20.87 -6.76 14.13
CA ALA A 97 -21.60 -7.44 15.20
C ALA A 97 -21.30 -6.81 16.57
N HIS A 98 -20.06 -6.43 16.84
CA HIS A 98 -19.70 -5.74 18.07
C HIS A 98 -20.36 -4.36 18.16
N ARG A 99 -20.38 -3.57 17.08
CA ARG A 99 -21.11 -2.28 17.03
C ARG A 99 -22.60 -2.45 17.32
N GLU A 100 -23.24 -3.45 16.72
CA GLU A 100 -24.67 -3.74 16.96
C GLU A 100 -24.93 -4.19 18.39
N SER A 101 -24.01 -4.97 18.99
CA SER A 101 -24.14 -5.38 20.40
C SER A 101 -24.12 -4.19 21.37
N ILE A 102 -23.31 -3.16 21.07
CA ILE A 102 -23.26 -1.91 21.86
C ILE A 102 -24.61 -1.19 21.73
N ARG A 103 -25.12 -1.04 20.50
CA ARG A 103 -26.43 -0.39 20.23
C ARG A 103 -27.57 -1.11 20.94
N GLU A 104 -27.63 -2.44 20.83
CA GLU A 104 -28.64 -3.27 21.47
C GLU A 104 -28.59 -3.13 23.00
N ARG A 105 -27.40 -3.18 23.61
CA ARG A 105 -27.23 -3.03 25.05
C ARG A 105 -27.74 -1.69 25.54
N TYR A 106 -27.37 -0.60 24.87
CA TYR A 106 -27.83 0.73 25.25
C TYR A 106 -29.32 0.96 24.96
N ARG A 107 -29.88 0.33 23.91
CA ARG A 107 -31.32 0.34 23.67
C ARG A 107 -32.08 -0.28 24.83
N LYS A 108 -31.69 -1.47 25.28
CA LYS A 108 -32.30 -2.15 26.43
C LYS A 108 -32.20 -1.32 27.71
N GLN A 109 -31.07 -0.63 27.93
CA GLN A 109 -30.92 0.29 29.06
C GLN A 109 -31.88 1.48 28.96
N LYS A 110 -32.01 2.10 27.78
CA LYS A 110 -32.98 3.17 27.55
C LYS A 110 -34.41 2.71 27.79
N ASP A 111 -34.79 1.54 27.26
CA ASP A 111 -36.14 0.98 27.44
C ASP A 111 -36.46 0.74 28.92
N GLY A 112 -35.49 0.22 29.69
CA GLY A 112 -35.63 0.05 31.14
C GLY A 112 -35.82 1.38 31.88
N VAL A 113 -35.12 2.44 31.46
CA VAL A 113 -35.23 3.78 32.05
C VAL A 113 -36.56 4.46 31.67
N LEU A 114 -37.02 4.31 30.43
CA LEU A 114 -38.34 4.76 29.99
C LEU A 114 -39.48 4.03 30.72
N ALA A 115 -39.33 2.74 31.00
CA ALA A 115 -40.29 2.00 31.82
C ALA A 115 -40.41 2.57 33.25
N LYS A 116 -39.30 3.01 33.86
CA LYS A 116 -39.35 3.71 35.17
C LYS A 116 -40.13 5.03 35.09
N GLN A 117 -39.99 5.77 33.98
CA GLN A 117 -40.74 6.99 33.74
C GLN A 117 -42.25 6.74 33.66
N LEU A 118 -42.66 5.66 32.99
CA LEU A 118 -44.07 5.25 32.90
C LEU A 118 -44.68 4.92 34.26
N ILE A 119 -43.89 4.39 35.20
CA ILE A 119 -44.31 4.06 36.57
C ILE A 119 -44.33 5.31 37.48
N GLY A 120 -43.96 6.48 36.96
CA GLY A 120 -44.06 7.76 37.68
C GLY A 120 -42.80 8.14 38.47
N VAL A 121 -41.67 7.49 38.24
CA VAL A 121 -40.38 7.91 38.83
C VAL A 121 -39.98 9.25 38.23
N GLN A 122 -39.76 10.27 39.07
CA GLN A 122 -39.29 11.59 38.64
C GLN A 122 -37.76 11.62 38.49
N LYS A 123 -37.25 12.52 37.61
CA LYS A 123 -35.81 12.77 37.29
C LYS A 123 -35.13 11.79 36.32
N VAL A 124 -35.88 11.17 35.42
CA VAL A 124 -35.38 10.21 34.42
C VAL A 124 -34.53 10.88 33.32
N ASP A 125 -34.76 12.15 33.02
CA ASP A 125 -34.08 12.87 31.93
C ASP A 125 -32.55 12.94 32.09
N LYS A 126 -32.05 13.01 33.34
CA LYS A 126 -30.60 13.01 33.60
C LYS A 126 -29.99 11.63 33.33
N GLU A 127 -30.68 10.56 33.70
CA GLU A 127 -30.26 9.18 33.48
C GLU A 127 -30.24 8.87 31.98
N LEU A 128 -31.26 9.29 31.23
CA LEU A 128 -31.30 9.14 29.76
C LEU A 128 -30.14 9.88 29.07
N LYS A 129 -29.89 11.14 29.44
CA LYS A 129 -28.76 11.91 28.89
C LYS A 129 -27.41 11.27 29.21
N GLN A 130 -27.27 10.70 30.41
CA GLN A 130 -26.04 10.00 30.78
C GLN A 130 -25.83 8.75 29.91
N ILE A 131 -26.86 7.93 29.74
CA ILE A 131 -26.84 6.73 28.88
C ILE A 131 -26.48 7.10 27.43
N GLU A 132 -27.04 8.18 26.90
CA GLU A 132 -26.71 8.68 25.56
C GLU A 132 -25.27 9.14 25.41
N ASN A 133 -24.74 9.84 26.42
CA ASN A 133 -23.35 10.29 26.42
C ASN A 133 -22.39 9.10 26.51
N GLU A 134 -22.71 8.09 27.33
CA GLU A 134 -21.91 6.87 27.46
C GLU A 134 -21.91 6.06 26.16
N MET A 135 -23.10 5.86 25.57
CA MET A 135 -23.24 5.20 24.26
C MET A 135 -22.42 5.90 23.18
N SER A 136 -22.50 7.23 23.10
CA SER A 136 -21.74 8.02 22.11
C SER A 136 -20.23 7.87 22.31
N LYS A 137 -19.76 7.91 23.56
CA LYS A 137 -18.34 7.72 23.89
C LYS A 137 -17.85 6.31 23.53
N GLU A 138 -18.64 5.29 23.82
CA GLU A 138 -18.26 3.91 23.53
C GLU A 138 -18.26 3.63 22.03
N LEU A 139 -19.28 4.09 21.31
CA LEU A 139 -19.32 4.01 19.84
C LEU A 139 -18.14 4.72 19.21
N HIS A 140 -17.75 5.89 19.71
CA HIS A 140 -16.58 6.61 19.21
C HIS A 140 -15.27 5.83 19.44
N ARG A 141 -15.09 5.21 20.61
CA ARG A 141 -13.93 4.35 20.88
C ARG A 141 -13.90 3.14 19.94
N MET A 142 -15.06 2.56 19.66
CA MET A 142 -15.19 1.46 18.70
C MET A 142 -14.83 1.93 17.28
N ASP A 143 -15.29 3.10 16.84
CA ASP A 143 -14.96 3.65 15.52
C ASP A 143 -13.45 3.87 15.36
N LEU A 144 -12.77 4.38 16.40
CA LEU A 144 -11.30 4.50 16.40
C LEU A 144 -10.61 3.14 16.32
N GLN A 145 -11.16 2.11 16.97
CA GLN A 145 -10.62 0.75 16.92
C GLN A 145 -10.79 0.14 15.52
N ILE A 146 -11.96 0.34 14.89
CA ILE A 146 -12.23 -0.11 13.51
C ILE A 146 -11.17 0.48 12.56
N ILE A 147 -10.88 1.77 12.64
CA ILE A 147 -9.87 2.41 11.78
C ILE A 147 -8.51 1.74 11.95
N LYS A 148 -8.05 1.54 13.19
CA LYS A 148 -6.76 0.88 13.48
C LYS A 148 -6.70 -0.55 12.96
N ASP A 149 -7.80 -1.28 13.12
CA ASP A 149 -7.89 -2.67 12.69
C ASP A 149 -7.89 -2.80 11.17
N MET A 150 -8.53 -1.87 10.46
CA MET A 150 -8.52 -1.79 9.00
C MET A 150 -7.15 -1.34 8.47
N ASP A 151 -6.49 -0.36 9.10
CA ASP A 151 -5.13 0.04 8.73
C ASP A 151 -4.14 -1.13 8.86
N THR A 152 -4.35 -1.99 9.85
CA THR A 152 -3.56 -3.22 10.03
C THR A 152 -3.79 -4.20 8.88
N GLU A 153 -5.03 -4.36 8.42
CA GLU A 153 -5.34 -5.19 7.25
C GLU A 153 -4.70 -4.65 5.97
N VAL A 154 -4.73 -3.33 5.76
CA VAL A 154 -4.07 -2.68 4.62
C VAL A 154 -2.57 -3.00 4.63
N LYS A 155 -1.90 -2.89 5.78
CA LYS A 155 -0.48 -3.23 5.90
C LYS A 155 -0.20 -4.70 5.60
N HIS A 156 -1.04 -5.61 6.09
CA HIS A 156 -0.89 -7.03 5.80
C HIS A 156 -1.05 -7.33 4.30
N LEU A 157 -2.01 -6.67 3.64
CA LEU A 157 -2.20 -6.80 2.20
C LEU A 157 -0.97 -6.26 1.45
N GLN A 158 -0.50 -5.06 1.79
CA GLN A 158 0.71 -4.47 1.21
C GLN A 158 1.93 -5.39 1.35
N GLN A 159 2.11 -5.99 2.53
CA GLN A 159 3.19 -6.94 2.78
C GLN A 159 3.05 -8.23 1.96
N ALA A 160 1.85 -8.80 1.87
CA ALA A 160 1.61 -10.02 1.12
C ALA A 160 1.89 -9.83 -0.38
N PHE A 161 1.44 -8.72 -0.94
CA PHE A 161 1.61 -8.40 -2.36
C PHE A 161 3.04 -7.95 -2.67
N SER A 162 3.70 -7.26 -1.74
CA SER A 162 5.12 -6.92 -1.87
C SER A 162 6.00 -8.17 -1.89
N LYS A 163 5.68 -9.21 -1.10
CA LYS A 163 6.39 -10.51 -1.12
C LYS A 163 6.23 -11.28 -2.43
N LEU A 164 5.13 -11.05 -3.14
CA LEU A 164 4.86 -11.63 -4.45
C LEU A 164 5.41 -10.77 -5.59
N ASP A 165 6.24 -9.76 -5.29
CA ASP A 165 6.83 -8.82 -6.25
C ASP A 165 5.78 -8.14 -7.15
N VAL A 166 4.56 -7.94 -6.64
CA VAL A 166 3.50 -7.25 -7.42
C VAL A 166 3.89 -5.79 -7.63
N PRO A 167 3.85 -5.28 -8.88
CA PRO A 167 4.19 -3.89 -9.17
C PRO A 167 3.40 -2.90 -8.30
N PHE A 168 4.06 -1.81 -7.91
CA PHE A 168 3.52 -0.73 -7.05
C PHE A 168 3.20 -1.11 -5.59
N PHE A 169 3.25 -2.39 -5.22
CA PHE A 169 3.04 -2.80 -3.84
C PHE A 169 4.30 -2.63 -3.00
N LYS A 170 4.22 -1.68 -2.08
CA LYS A 170 5.18 -1.40 -1.02
C LYS A 170 4.41 -1.02 0.23
N VAL A 171 4.99 -1.30 1.40
CA VAL A 171 4.39 -0.86 2.67
C VAL A 171 4.55 0.66 2.75
N THR A 172 3.44 1.39 2.66
CA THR A 172 3.44 2.86 2.56
C THR A 172 2.16 3.43 3.16
N ASN A 173 2.27 4.63 3.72
CA ASN A 173 1.15 5.43 4.21
C ASN A 173 0.86 6.63 3.28
N ASP A 174 1.57 6.76 2.16
CA ASP A 174 1.33 7.84 1.19
C ASP A 174 -0.02 7.63 0.48
N PRO A 175 -0.96 8.58 0.55
CA PRO A 175 -2.24 8.49 -0.14
C PRO A 175 -2.13 8.26 -1.65
N GLN A 176 -1.09 8.76 -2.32
CA GLN A 176 -0.93 8.59 -3.77
C GLN A 176 -0.55 7.15 -4.12
N ASP A 177 0.41 6.58 -3.39
CA ASP A 177 0.79 5.18 -3.54
C ASP A 177 -0.38 4.24 -3.22
N ILE A 178 -1.13 4.52 -2.15
CA ILE A 178 -2.31 3.72 -1.77
C ILE A 178 -3.36 3.74 -2.88
N LYS A 179 -3.64 4.91 -3.47
CA LYS A 179 -4.57 5.02 -4.61
C LYS A 179 -4.10 4.19 -5.80
N LEU A 180 -2.79 4.16 -6.08
CA LEU A 180 -2.24 3.35 -7.16
C LEU A 180 -2.39 1.85 -6.88
N GLN A 181 -2.07 1.41 -5.65
CA GLN A 181 -2.27 0.03 -5.20
C GLN A 181 -3.74 -0.38 -5.29
N GLN A 182 -4.67 0.48 -4.88
CA GLN A 182 -6.11 0.25 -5.01
C GLN A 182 -6.53 0.02 -6.46
N LYS A 183 -6.04 0.84 -7.40
CA LYS A 183 -6.33 0.64 -8.83
C LYS A 183 -5.87 -0.73 -9.33
N VAL A 184 -4.69 -1.19 -8.89
CA VAL A 184 -4.19 -2.53 -9.24
C VAL A 184 -5.06 -3.61 -8.62
N LEU A 185 -5.53 -3.44 -7.39
CA LEU A 185 -6.47 -4.38 -6.76
C LEU A 185 -7.79 -4.47 -7.51
N PHE A 186 -8.34 -3.35 -7.97
CA PHE A 186 -9.56 -3.37 -8.79
C PHE A 186 -9.38 -4.20 -10.06
N ILE A 187 -8.25 -4.03 -10.75
CA ILE A 187 -7.94 -4.80 -11.95
C ILE A 187 -7.82 -6.29 -11.63
N LEU A 188 -7.12 -6.64 -10.54
CA LEU A 188 -6.98 -8.03 -10.11
C LEU A 188 -8.32 -8.64 -9.68
N GLN A 189 -9.22 -7.84 -9.11
CA GLN A 189 -10.56 -8.27 -8.73
C GLN A 189 -11.44 -8.51 -9.96
N ASP A 190 -11.33 -7.67 -11.01
CA ASP A 190 -12.06 -7.86 -12.27
C ASP A 190 -11.60 -9.10 -13.06
N MET A 191 -10.41 -9.64 -12.74
CA MET A 191 -9.89 -10.88 -13.32
C MET A 191 -10.38 -12.16 -12.62
N ILE A 192 -11.11 -12.04 -11.51
CA ILE A 192 -11.70 -13.15 -10.74
C ILE A 192 -13.17 -13.33 -11.13
#